data_AF-J9EF06-F1
#
_entry.id   AF-J9EF06-F1
#
_cell.length_a   1.000
_cell.length_b   1.000
_cell.length_c   1.000
_cell.angle_alpha   90.00
_cell.angle_beta   90.00
_cell.angle_gamma   90.00
#
_symmetry.space_group_name_H-M   'P 1'
#
loop_
_entity.id
_entity.type
_entity.pdbx_description
1 polymer ?
#
loop_
_entity_poly.entity_id
_entity_poly.type
_entity_poly.pdbx_seq_one_letter_code
_entity_poly.pdbx_strand_id
1 'polypeptide(L)'
;MFCFDPEEEIWSVIPCVGEIPYGRTRHTAVVFNDMMIVYGGRGDNLANFPETIFAYNFTKSRWYEMIIEGELPANGREFHTACVINEKMYVFGGKNNFVSDLGLDVLNLETGRWENRKKPVTFHVDVEIIPLVCFYTFYLLQ
;
A
#
# COMPACT_ATOMS: atom_id res chain seq x y z
N MET A 1 14.33 1.06 8.95
CA MET A 1 13.55 -0.10 8.47
C MET A 1 14.28 -1.36 8.89
N PHE A 2 13.57 -2.46 9.11
CA PHE A 2 14.16 -3.72 9.56
C PHE A 2 13.79 -4.85 8.60
N CYS A 3 14.70 -5.81 8.42
CA CYS A 3 14.48 -7.04 7.67
C CYS A 3 14.63 -8.23 8.61
N PHE A 4 13.75 -9.21 8.53
CA PHE A 4 13.87 -10.47 9.26
C PHE A 4 14.37 -11.55 8.32
N ASP A 5 15.45 -12.22 8.71
CA ASP A 5 15.91 -13.43 8.07
C ASP A 5 15.27 -14.64 8.78
N PRO A 6 14.39 -15.41 8.09
CA PRO A 6 13.73 -16.56 8.71
C PRO A 6 14.62 -17.80 8.83
N GLU A 7 15.74 -17.88 8.09
CA GLU A 7 16.67 -19.01 8.19
C GLU A 7 17.58 -18.83 9.41
N GLU A 8 18.04 -17.61 9.63
CA GLU A 8 18.95 -17.26 10.74
C GLU A 8 18.21 -16.74 11.99
N GLU A 9 16.89 -16.51 11.89
CA GLU A 9 16.03 -15.96 12.94
C GLU A 9 16.52 -14.61 13.51
N ILE A 10 17.18 -13.79 12.69
CA ILE A 10 17.74 -12.49 13.10
C ILE A 10 17.07 -11.32 12.40
N TRP A 11 16.92 -10.23 13.15
CA TRP A 11 16.55 -8.92 12.60
C TRP A 11 17.79 -8.11 12.26
N SER A 12 17.81 -7.55 11.05
CA SER A 12 18.84 -6.62 10.60
C SER A 12 18.25 -5.25 10.29
N VAL A 13 19.07 -4.20 10.45
CA VAL A 13 18.70 -2.85 10.03
C VAL A 13 19.01 -2.72 8.54
N ILE A 14 18.00 -2.37 7.74
CA ILE A 14 18.19 -2.07 6.31
C ILE A 14 18.37 -0.57 6.10
N PRO A 15 19.31 -0.17 5.21
CA PRO A 15 19.56 1.23 4.91
C PRO A 15 18.29 1.97 4.50
N CYS A 16 18.06 3.13 5.11
CA CYS A 16 16.99 4.03 4.71
C CYS A 16 17.65 5.28 4.13
N VAL A 17 17.82 5.31 2.81
CA VAL A 17 18.43 6.42 2.08
C VAL A 17 17.57 6.81 0.89
N GLY A 18 17.72 8.05 0.40
CA GLY A 18 16.93 8.56 -0.74
C GLY A 18 15.73 9.39 -0.29
N GLU A 19 14.62 9.25 -1.00
CA GLU A 19 13.36 9.98 -0.75
C GLU A 19 12.57 9.24 0.33
N ILE A 20 13.03 9.35 1.57
CA ILE A 20 12.52 8.55 2.68
C ILE A 20 11.11 9.02 3.05
N PRO A 21 10.10 8.13 3.08
CA PRO A 21 8.77 8.50 3.54
C PRO A 21 8.79 8.92 5.01
N TYR A 22 8.00 9.93 5.36
CA TYR A 22 7.69 10.22 6.76
C TYR A 22 7.09 9.00 7.47
N GLY A 23 7.36 8.89 8.77
CA GLY A 23 6.79 7.87 9.66
C GLY A 23 5.27 7.82 9.52
N ARG A 24 4.73 6.60 9.33
CA ARG A 24 3.31 6.38 9.07
C ARG A 24 2.83 5.04 9.61
N THR A 25 1.57 4.98 10.03
CA THR A 25 0.90 3.74 10.46
C THR A 25 -0.29 3.42 9.56
N ARG A 26 -0.79 2.17 9.60
CA ARG A 26 -2.04 1.75 8.90
C ARG A 26 -2.01 1.97 7.38
N HIS A 27 -0.80 1.99 6.81
CA HIS A 27 -0.56 1.97 5.37
C HIS A 27 -0.65 0.54 4.86
N THR A 28 -0.67 0.38 3.53
CA THR A 28 -0.40 -0.93 2.91
C THR A 28 0.96 -0.90 2.24
N ALA A 29 1.57 -2.09 2.15
CA ALA A 29 2.78 -2.33 1.41
C ALA A 29 2.57 -3.53 0.49
N VAL A 30 2.95 -3.41 -0.77
CA VAL A 30 2.91 -4.50 -1.75
C VAL A 30 4.28 -4.64 -2.41
N VAL A 31 4.58 -5.82 -2.94
CA VAL A 31 5.82 -6.05 -3.71
C VAL A 31 5.47 -6.18 -5.18
N PHE A 32 6.19 -5.46 -6.02
CA PHE A 32 6.15 -5.58 -7.48
C PHE A 32 7.57 -5.46 -8.03
N ASN A 33 7.99 -6.45 -8.82
CA ASN A 33 9.39 -6.60 -9.24
C ASN A 33 10.33 -6.54 -8.03
N ASP A 34 11.39 -5.73 -8.13
CA ASP A 34 12.40 -5.53 -7.09
C ASP A 34 12.08 -4.33 -6.17
N MET A 35 10.79 -4.02 -5.97
CA MET A 35 10.36 -2.87 -5.19
C MET A 35 9.25 -3.21 -4.20
N MET A 36 9.39 -2.70 -2.98
CA MET A 36 8.29 -2.58 -2.02
C MET A 36 7.61 -1.22 -2.20
N ILE A 37 6.33 -1.23 -2.51
CA ILE A 37 5.52 -0.04 -2.78
C ILE A 37 4.61 0.21 -1.57
N VAL A 38 4.66 1.43 -1.03
CA VAL A 38 3.93 1.85 0.17
C VAL A 38 2.95 2.96 -0.18
N TYR A 39 1.68 2.77 0.15
CA TYR A 39 0.61 3.74 -0.09
C TYR A 39 -0.24 4.01 1.16
N GLY A 40 -0.66 5.27 1.29
CA GLY A 40 -1.57 5.73 2.32
C GLY A 40 -1.02 5.63 3.74
N GLY A 41 -1.92 5.36 4.67
CA GLY A 41 -1.68 5.39 6.11
C GLY A 41 -1.89 6.76 6.72
N ARG A 42 -1.42 6.92 7.95
CA ARG A 42 -1.50 8.16 8.72
C ARG A 42 -0.13 8.53 9.24
N GLY A 43 0.33 9.72 8.89
CA GLY A 43 1.60 10.25 9.38
C GLY A 43 1.52 10.73 10.82
N ASP A 44 2.67 11.12 11.39
CA ASP A 44 2.77 11.62 12.76
C ASP A 44 1.89 12.86 13.01
N ASN A 45 1.70 13.69 11.98
CA ASN A 45 0.67 14.72 12.01
C ASN A 45 -0.69 14.08 11.71
N LEU A 46 -1.45 13.79 12.78
CA LEU A 46 -2.72 13.08 12.76
C LEU A 46 -3.77 13.63 11.78
N ALA A 47 -3.64 14.86 11.27
CA ALA A 47 -4.58 15.41 10.29
C ALA A 47 -4.29 15.00 8.82
N ASN A 48 -3.08 14.50 8.52
CA ASN A 48 -2.63 14.32 7.14
C ASN A 48 -2.55 12.84 6.72
N PHE A 49 -3.26 12.51 5.64
CA PHE A 49 -3.14 11.22 4.97
C PHE A 49 -2.15 11.38 3.81
N PRO A 50 -1.06 10.60 3.75
CA PRO A 50 -0.13 10.68 2.64
C PRO A 50 -0.78 10.14 1.37
N GLU A 51 -0.91 10.97 0.34
CA GLU A 51 -1.38 10.58 -0.99
C GLU A 51 -0.24 10.08 -1.87
N THR A 52 0.98 10.52 -1.55
CA THR A 52 2.24 10.12 -2.18
C THR A 52 2.54 8.63 -1.98
N ILE A 53 2.97 7.99 -3.06
CA ILE A 53 3.39 6.58 -3.08
C ILE A 53 4.91 6.54 -3.05
N PHE A 54 5.46 5.70 -2.19
CA PHE A 54 6.90 5.51 -2.07
C PHE A 54 7.28 4.09 -2.45
N ALA A 55 8.40 3.92 -3.12
CA ALA A 55 8.96 2.64 -3.50
C ALA A 55 10.35 2.45 -2.89
N TYR A 56 10.56 1.37 -2.15
CA TYR A 56 11.89 0.94 -1.74
C TYR A 56 12.40 -0.10 -2.72
N ASN A 57 13.49 0.22 -3.43
CA ASN A 57 14.15 -0.75 -4.29
C ASN A 57 15.11 -1.62 -3.47
N PHE A 58 14.92 -2.94 -3.50
CA PHE A 58 15.71 -3.86 -2.66
C PHE A 58 17.17 -3.94 -3.13
N THR A 59 17.41 -4.09 -4.44
CA THR A 59 18.78 -4.20 -5.00
C THR A 59 19.62 -2.96 -4.69
N LYS A 60 19.05 -1.77 -4.83
CA LYS A 60 19.73 -0.48 -4.60
C LYS A 60 19.67 -0.05 -3.14
N SER A 61 18.87 -0.73 -2.31
CA SER A 61 18.61 -0.39 -0.92
C SER A 61 18.29 1.10 -0.73
N ARG A 62 17.34 1.61 -1.53
CA ARG A 62 17.05 3.05 -1.63
C ARG A 62 15.56 3.31 -1.83
N TRP A 63 15.08 4.36 -1.16
CA TRP A 63 13.74 4.90 -1.34
C TRP A 63 13.64 5.88 -2.50
N TYR A 64 12.51 5.79 -3.18
CA TYR A 64 12.07 6.68 -4.24
C TYR A 64 10.64 7.14 -3.97
N GLU A 65 10.34 8.40 -4.26
CA GLU A 65 8.97 8.88 -4.41
C GLU A 65 8.51 8.55 -5.84
N MET A 66 7.38 7.86 -5.98
CA MET A 66 6.86 7.53 -7.29
C MET A 66 6.17 8.75 -7.90
N ILE A 67 6.45 9.04 -9.17
CA ILE A 67 5.69 10.02 -9.95
C ILE A 67 4.37 9.34 -10.34
N ILE A 68 3.27 9.86 -9.81
CA ILE A 68 1.94 9.29 -10.01
C ILE A 68 1.06 10.28 -10.77
N GLU A 69 0.33 9.77 -11.76
CA GLU A 69 -0.61 10.54 -12.58
C GLU A 69 -1.99 9.86 -12.65
N GLY A 70 -2.94 10.48 -13.36
CA GLY A 70 -4.27 9.91 -13.63
C GLY A 70 -5.36 10.38 -12.67
N GLU A 71 -6.43 9.60 -12.56
CA GLU A 71 -7.57 9.90 -11.67
C GLU A 71 -7.17 9.54 -10.23
N LEU A 72 -6.51 10.48 -9.55
CA LEU A 72 -6.08 10.30 -8.17
C LEU A 72 -7.27 9.86 -7.29
N PRO A 73 -7.06 8.88 -6.39
CA PRO A 73 -8.06 8.56 -5.38
C PRO A 73 -8.44 9.84 -4.65
N ALA A 74 -9.75 10.03 -4.43
CA ALA A 74 -10.29 11.32 -4.01
C ALA A 74 -9.62 11.92 -2.75
N ASN A 75 -9.02 11.08 -1.90
CA ASN A 75 -8.21 11.50 -0.76
C ASN A 75 -7.23 10.38 -0.35
N GLY A 76 -6.17 10.74 0.38
CA GLY A 76 -5.36 9.77 1.14
C GLY A 76 -6.20 8.96 2.14
N ARG A 77 -5.79 7.72 2.44
CA ARG A 77 -6.56 6.74 3.24
C ARG A 77 -5.71 5.90 4.19
N GLU A 78 -6.28 5.51 5.32
CA GLU A 78 -5.74 4.51 6.27
C GLU A 78 -6.66 3.28 6.37
N PHE A 79 -6.14 2.16 6.91
CA PHE A 79 -6.88 0.89 7.10
C PHE A 79 -7.46 0.25 5.83
N HIS A 80 -6.94 0.63 4.67
CA HIS A 80 -7.27 -0.04 3.42
C HIS A 80 -6.46 -1.33 3.30
N THR A 81 -6.83 -2.16 2.33
CA THR A 81 -6.03 -3.31 1.91
C THR A 81 -5.56 -3.14 0.48
N ALA A 82 -4.46 -3.79 0.12
CA ALA A 82 -3.96 -3.78 -1.24
C ALA A 82 -3.32 -5.11 -1.65
N CYS A 83 -3.42 -5.43 -2.94
CA CYS A 83 -2.73 -6.55 -3.56
C CYS A 83 -2.26 -6.19 -4.97
N VAL A 84 -1.35 -6.97 -5.53
CA VAL A 84 -0.88 -6.82 -6.91
C VAL A 84 -1.39 -7.98 -7.75
N ILE A 85 -2.03 -7.66 -8.88
CA ILE A 85 -2.47 -8.63 -9.89
C ILE A 85 -2.12 -8.01 -11.25
N ASN A 86 -1.34 -8.70 -12.07
CA ASN A 86 -0.95 -8.27 -13.43
C ASN A 86 -0.56 -6.77 -13.49
N GLU A 87 0.66 -6.47 -13.06
CA GLU A 87 1.26 -5.12 -13.11
C GLU A 87 0.45 -4.00 -12.43
N LYS A 88 -0.65 -4.33 -11.74
CA LYS A 88 -1.57 -3.37 -11.14
C LYS A 88 -1.72 -3.62 -9.66
N MET A 89 -1.65 -2.55 -8.89
CA MET A 89 -2.00 -2.53 -7.48
C MET A 89 -3.48 -2.20 -7.34
N TYR A 90 -4.21 -3.11 -6.70
CA TYR A 90 -5.62 -2.96 -6.36
C TYR A 90 -5.71 -2.52 -4.91
N VAL A 91 -6.36 -1.39 -4.66
CA VAL A 91 -6.52 -0.79 -3.33
C VAL A 91 -8.00 -0.79 -2.99
N PHE A 92 -8.38 -1.58 -1.99
CA PHE A 92 -9.77 -1.71 -1.57
C PHE A 92 -9.98 -1.11 -0.19
N GLY A 93 -11.07 -0.35 -0.07
CA GLY A 93 -11.55 0.09 1.22
C GLY A 93 -10.74 1.22 1.85
N GLY A 94 -10.87 1.33 3.16
CA GLY A 94 -10.18 2.30 4.00
C GLY A 94 -11.06 3.48 4.40
N LYS A 95 -10.43 4.43 5.09
CA LYS A 95 -11.10 5.66 5.51
C LYS A 95 -10.14 6.82 5.55
N ASN A 96 -10.69 8.02 5.52
CA ASN A 96 -10.01 9.24 5.94
C ASN A 96 -10.75 9.87 7.13
N ASN A 97 -10.45 11.13 7.47
CA ASN A 97 -11.07 11.83 8.61
C ASN A 97 -12.58 12.10 8.42
N PHE A 98 -13.09 12.01 7.19
CA PHE A 98 -14.45 12.43 6.84
C PHE A 98 -15.34 11.28 6.41
N VAL A 99 -14.79 10.28 5.69
CA VAL A 99 -15.56 9.26 4.99
C VAL A 99 -14.84 7.91 5.04
N SER A 100 -15.63 6.84 5.24
CA SER A 100 -15.22 5.47 4.95
C SER A 100 -15.50 5.16 3.49
N ASP A 101 -14.49 4.75 2.75
CA ASP A 101 -14.57 4.47 1.32
C ASP A 101 -14.52 2.96 1.14
N LEU A 102 -15.55 2.37 0.52
CA LEU A 102 -15.57 0.95 0.16
C LEU A 102 -15.28 0.73 -1.34
N GLY A 103 -14.76 1.76 -2.01
CA GLY A 103 -14.38 1.67 -3.41
C GLY A 103 -13.08 0.90 -3.64
N LEU A 104 -12.91 0.53 -4.91
CA LEU A 104 -11.73 -0.12 -5.43
C LEU A 104 -11.01 0.85 -6.37
N ASP A 105 -9.78 1.19 -6.03
CA ASP A 105 -8.90 2.00 -6.87
C ASP A 105 -7.79 1.12 -7.43
N VAL A 106 -7.37 1.40 -8.66
CA VAL A 106 -6.40 0.56 -9.38
C VAL A 106 -5.28 1.44 -9.89
N LEU A 107 -4.05 1.16 -9.46
CA LEU A 107 -2.84 1.83 -9.91
C LEU A 107 -2.07 0.90 -10.84
N ASN A 108 -1.82 1.34 -12.07
CA ASN A 108 -0.92 0.65 -12.97
C ASN A 108 0.54 0.96 -12.57
N LEU A 109 1.29 -0.06 -12.17
CA LEU A 109 2.63 0.07 -11.60
C LEU A 109 3.74 0.24 -12.64
N GLU A 110 3.48 -0.12 -13.91
CA GLU A 110 4.42 0.16 -15.01
C GLU A 110 4.38 1.63 -15.43
N THR A 111 3.18 2.20 -15.45
CA THR A 111 2.96 3.57 -15.94
C THR A 111 2.91 4.60 -14.82
N GLY A 112 2.73 4.19 -13.57
CA GLY A 112 2.49 5.09 -12.44
C GLY A 112 1.14 5.82 -12.54
N ARG A 113 0.14 5.23 -13.20
CA ARG A 113 -1.15 5.90 -13.46
C ARG A 113 -2.30 5.23 -12.74
N TRP A 114 -3.08 6.01 -12.01
CA TRP A 114 -4.38 5.56 -11.51
C TRP A 114 -5.35 5.40 -12.68
N GLU A 115 -6.05 4.27 -12.68
CA GLU A 115 -7.10 3.96 -13.65
C GLU A 115 -8.46 4.49 -13.19
N ASN A 116 -9.38 4.69 -14.14
CA ASN A 116 -10.71 5.20 -13.84
C ASN A 116 -11.41 4.33 -12.79
N ARG A 117 -11.89 4.97 -11.72
CA ARG A 117 -12.57 4.25 -10.64
C ARG A 117 -13.80 3.54 -11.20
N LYS A 118 -13.82 2.21 -11.09
CA LYS A 118 -15.02 1.44 -11.42
C LYS A 118 -16.04 1.70 -10.30
N LYS A 119 -17.22 2.24 -10.65
CA LYS A 119 -18.36 2.30 -9.73
C LYS A 119 -18.65 0.87 -9.26
N PRO A 120 -19.04 0.65 -7.99
CA PRO A 120 -19.37 -0.68 -7.50
C PRO A 120 -20.49 -1.26 -8.39
N VAL A 121 -20.10 -2.19 -9.26
CA VAL A 121 -21.01 -3.19 -9.78
C VAL A 121 -21.20 -4.13 -8.61
N THR A 122 -22.44 -4.37 -8.19
CA THR A 122 -22.76 -5.27 -7.09
C THR A 122 -22.09 -6.64 -7.36
N PHE A 123 -20.94 -6.90 -6.74
CA PHE A 123 -20.27 -8.17 -6.85
C PHE A 123 -21.09 -9.17 -6.01
N HIS A 124 -21.74 -10.12 -6.68
CA HIS A 124 -22.07 -11.37 -6.00
C HIS A 124 -20.72 -12.01 -5.64
N VAL A 125 -20.44 -12.06 -4.34
CA VAL A 125 -19.15 -12.52 -3.84
C VAL A 125 -19.15 -14.04 -3.93
N ASP A 126 -18.59 -14.59 -5.01
CA ASP A 126 -18.09 -15.96 -4.96
C ASP A 126 -16.80 -15.91 -4.12
N VAL A 127 -16.86 -16.53 -2.94
CA VAL A 127 -15.90 -16.38 -1.83
C VAL A 127 -14.51 -16.99 -2.14
N GLU A 128 -14.22 -17.35 -3.39
CA GLU A 128 -13.06 -18.19 -3.71
C GLU A 128 -11.78 -17.43 -4.08
N ILE A 129 -11.80 -16.11 -4.31
CA ILE A 129 -10.58 -15.36 -4.69
C ILE A 129 -10.46 -14.06 -3.88
N ILE A 130 -10.24 -14.20 -2.58
CA ILE A 130 -9.52 -13.19 -1.80
C ILE A 130 -8.14 -13.80 -1.55
N PRO A 131 -7.04 -13.23 -2.09
CA PRO A 131 -5.72 -13.67 -1.67
C PRO A 131 -5.64 -13.45 -0.15
N LEU A 132 -5.49 -14.56 0.58
CA LEU A 132 -5.39 -14.72 2.03
C LEU A 132 -4.32 -13.86 2.73
N VAL A 133 -3.68 -12.94 2.02
CA VAL A 133 -2.58 -12.10 2.51
C VAL A 133 -3.10 -10.92 3.36
N CYS A 134 -4.38 -10.57 3.27
CA CYS A 134 -4.90 -9.33 3.86
C CYS A 134 -5.55 -9.46 5.25
N PHE A 135 -5.65 -10.67 5.83
CA PHE A 135 -6.31 -10.87 7.13
C PHE A 135 -5.36 -11.06 8.33
N TYR A 136 -4.04 -11.15 8.13
CA TYR A 136 -3.13 -11.53 9.21
C TYR A 136 -2.74 -10.44 10.21
N THR A 137 -3.18 -9.18 10.05
CA THR A 137 -2.75 -8.10 10.97
C THR A 137 -3.69 -7.82 12.14
N PHE A 138 -4.64 -8.71 12.48
CA PHE A 138 -5.55 -8.50 13.63
C PHE A 138 -5.72 -9.62 14.65
N TYR A 139 -4.99 -10.74 14.58
CA TYR A 139 -5.04 -11.76 15.63
C TYR A 139 -3.65 -12.26 16.00
N LEU A 140 -2.89 -11.45 16.73
CA LEU A 140 -1.80 -11.92 17.60
C LEU A 140 -1.51 -10.83 18.65
N LEU A 141 -2.48 -10.51 19.49
CA LEU A 141 -2.25 -9.97 20.83
C LEU A 141 -3.36 -10.47 21.78
N GLN A 142 -2.89 -11.25 22.77
CA GLN A 142 -3.56 -11.94 23.87
C GLN A 142 -4.24 -13.28 23.55
#